data_AF-A0A351STH0-F1
#
_entry.id   AF-A0A351STH0-F1
#
_cell.length_a   1.000
_cell.length_b   1.000
_cell.length_c   1.000
_cell.angle_alpha   90.00
_cell.angle_beta   90.00
_cell.angle_gamma   90.00
#
_symmetry.space_group_name_H-M   'P 1'
#
loop_
_entity.id
_entity.type
_entity.pdbx_description
1 polymer ?
#
loop_
_entity_poly.entity_id
_entity_poly.type
_entity_poly.pdbx_seq_one_letter_code
_entity_poly.pdbx_strand_id
1 'polypeptide(L)' 'RSYGSFIRALDLPKEVQAEKAQASFKDGVLEIRLPKTEEAKKKEIKVKVE' A
#
# COMPACT_ATOMS: atom_id res chain seq x y z
N ARG A 1 -14.74 6.96 23.66
CA ARG A 1 -14.37 7.85 22.53
C ARG A 1 -12.88 8.11 22.64
N SER A 2 -12.07 7.68 21.67
CA SER A 2 -10.67 8.08 21.55
C SER A 2 -10.61 9.28 20.59
N TYR A 3 -10.10 10.42 21.06
CA TYR A 3 -9.88 11.61 20.25
C TYR A 3 -8.46 12.11 20.53
N GLY A 4 -7.83 12.70 19.51
CA GLY A 4 -6.45 13.13 19.56
C GLY A 4 -5.77 13.00 18.20
N SER A 5 -4.51 13.40 18.12
CA SER A 5 -3.70 13.25 16.90
C SER A 5 -3.27 11.79 16.72
N PHE A 6 -3.20 11.35 15.46
CA PHE A 6 -2.79 9.99 15.11
C PHE A 6 -1.77 10.02 13.99
N ILE A 7 -0.71 9.22 14.13
CA ILE A 7 0.32 9.02 13.11
C ILE A 7 0.63 7.53 13.01
N ARG A 8 0.78 7.04 11.77
CA ARG A 8 1.26 5.70 11.45
C ARG A 8 2.30 5.77 10.35
N ALA A 9 3.35 4.99 10.52
CA ALA A 9 4.31 4.67 9.48
C ALA A 9 4.21 3.16 9.23
N LEU A 10 4.29 2.75 7.97
CA LEU A 10 4.23 1.36 7.55
C LEU A 10 5.35 1.15 6.53
N ASP A 11 6.18 0.14 6.75
CA ASP A 11 7.20 -0.24 5.79
C ASP A 11 6.56 -1.01 4.63
N LEU A 12 6.91 -0.60 3.41
CA LEU A 12 6.42 -1.26 2.22
C LEU A 12 7.36 -2.41 1.85
N PRO A 13 6.83 -3.63 1.57
CA PRO A 13 7.66 -4.79 1.28
C PRO A 13 8.32 -4.72 -0.11
N LYS A 14 7.88 -3.80 -0.96
CA LYS A 14 8.36 -3.62 -2.32
C LYS A 14 8.32 -2.14 -2.71
N GLU A 15 9.14 -1.79 -3.68
CA GLU A 15 9.15 -0.46 -4.29
C GLU A 15 7.81 -0.13 -4.97
N VAL A 16 7.39 1.12 -4.83
CA VAL A 16 6.13 1.65 -5.38
C VAL A 16 6.39 2.92 -6.18
N GLN A 17 5.48 3.23 -7.10
CA GLN A 17 5.49 4.48 -7.86
C GLN A 17 4.82 5.58 -7.01
N ALA A 18 5.59 6.20 -6.12
CA ALA A 18 5.06 7.17 -5.13
C ALA A 18 4.29 8.33 -5.78
N GLU A 19 4.74 8.82 -6.93
CA GLU A 19 4.08 9.89 -7.70
C GLU A 19 2.66 9.53 -8.17
N LYS A 20 2.33 8.24 -8.25
CA LYS A 20 1.02 7.73 -8.69
C LYS A 20 0.16 7.24 -7.53
N ALA A 21 0.53 7.57 -6.30
CA ALA A 21 -0.27 7.27 -5.12
C ALA A 21 -1.65 7.94 -5.21
N GLN A 22 -2.68 7.21 -4.80
CA GLN A 22 -4.05 7.71 -4.73
C GLN A 22 -4.61 7.45 -3.34
N ALA A 23 -5.41 8.38 -2.82
CA ALA A 23 -6.07 8.24 -1.53
C ALA A 23 -7.55 8.65 -1.64
N SER A 24 -8.41 7.92 -0.95
CA SER A 24 -9.85 8.24 -0.83
C SER A 24 -10.31 8.04 0.61
N PHE A 25 -11.20 8.92 1.08
CA PHE A 25 -11.81 8.81 2.39
C PHE A 25 -13.32 8.71 2.23
N LYS A 26 -13.89 7.58 2.63
CA LYS A 26 -15.33 7.32 2.48
C LYS A 26 -15.81 6.46 3.65
N ASP A 27 -16.99 6.78 4.18
CA ASP A 27 -17.65 6.03 5.25
C ASP A 27 -16.76 5.79 6.49
N GLY A 28 -15.89 6.76 6.81
CA GLY A 28 -14.98 6.68 7.96
C GLY A 28 -13.69 5.88 7.70
N VAL A 29 -13.45 5.43 6.47
CA VAL A 29 -12.28 4.62 6.10
C VAL A 29 -11.38 5.38 5.12
N LEU A 30 -10.09 5.43 5.43
CA LEU A 30 -9.04 5.94 4.54
C LEU A 30 -8.47 4.78 3.72
N GLU A 31 -8.71 4.79 2.41
CA GLU A 31 -8.12 3.85 1.46
C GLU A 31 -6.95 4.53 0.74
N ILE A 32 -5.78 3.89 0.74
CA ILE A 32 -4.57 4.38 0.06
C ILE A 32 -4.12 3.31 -0.93
N ARG A 33 -4.04 3.68 -2.21
CA ARG A 33 -3.59 2.81 -3.30
C ARG A 33 -2.20 3.23 -3.77
N LEU A 34 -1.24 2.31 -3.64
CA LEU A 34 0.16 2.48 -4.03
C LEU A 34 0.52 1.47 -5.13
N PRO A 35 0.65 1.90 -6.40
CA PRO A 35 1.04 1.00 -7.48
C PRO A 35 2.48 0.52 -7.31
N LYS A 36 2.71 -0.80 -7.40
CA LYS A 36 4.08 -1.37 -7.42
C LYS A 36 4.86 -0.89 -8.64
N THR A 37 6.18 -0.77 -8.52
CA THR A 37 7.06 -0.56 -9.69
C THR A 37 7.03 -1.78 -10.62
N GLU A 38 7.32 -1.56 -11.90
CA GLU A 38 7.37 -2.66 -12.89
C GLU A 38 8.45 -3.69 -12.54
N GLU A 39 9.56 -3.26 -11.95
CA GLU A 39 10.63 -4.13 -11.45
C GLU A 39 10.18 -4.98 -10.26
N ALA A 40 9.41 -4.42 -9.33
CA ALA A 40 8.86 -5.12 -8.17
C ALA A 40 7.80 -6.18 -8.53
N LYS A 41 7.09 -6.00 -9.66
CA LYS A 41 6.12 -6.97 -10.19
C LYS A 41 6.78 -8.18 -10.83
N LYS A 42 7.93 -8.00 -11.49
CA LYS A 42 8.64 -9.09 -12.20
C LYS A 42 9.21 -10.16 -11.28
N LYS A 43 9.50 -9.86 -10.01
CA LYS A 43 10.04 -10.80 -9.01
C LYS A 43 8.95 -11.60 -8.27
N GLU A 44 7.91 -12.07 -8.96
CA GLU A 44 6.95 -13.01 -8.37
C GLU A 44 7.36 -14.45 -8.73
N ILE A 45 7.98 -15.14 -7.77
CA ILE A 45 8.21 -16.58 -7.87
C ILE A 45 6.85 -17.25 -7.59
N LYS A 46 6.20 -17.78 -8.64
CA LYS A 46 5.00 -18.61 -8.48
C LYS A 46 5.41 -19.95 -7.88
N VAL A 47 5.20 -20.11 -6.57
CA VAL A 47 5.29 -21.43 -5.93
C VAL A 47 4.00 -22.18 -6.28
N LYS A 48 4.08 -23.22 -7.11
CA LYS A 48 3.00 -24.20 -7.27
C LYS A 48 3.04 -25.12 -6.05
N VAL A 49 1.92 -25.21 -5.34
CA VAL A 49 1.69 -26.25 -4.33
C VAL A 49 0.89 -27.35 -5.04
N GLU A 50 1.39 -28.59 -5.01
CA GLU A 50 0.64 -29.80 -5.39
C GLU A 50 -0.18 -30.32 -4.21
#